data_AF-A0A924JWE5-F1
#
_entry.id   AF-A0A924JWE5-F1
#
_cell.length_a   1.000
_cell.length_b   1.000
_cell.length_c   1.000
_cell.angle_alpha   90.00
_cell.angle_beta   90.00
_cell.angle_gamma   90.00
#
_symmetry.space_group_name_H-M   'P 1'
#
loop_
_entity.id
_entity.type
_entity.pdbx_description
1 polymer ?
#
loop_
_entity_poly.entity_id
_entity_poly.type
_entity_poly.pdbx_seq_one_letter_code
_entity_poly.pdbx_strand_id
1 'polypeptide(L)' 'MRKLLIANRGEIALRVQRAARDLGIATVAIYSQDDAGSRPRILADEARSLQGAGPSAYIDIAAIIAVA' A
#
# COMPACT_ATOMS: atom_id res chain seq x y z
N MET A 1 1.93 -9.25 15.09
CA MET A 1 1.70 -9.03 13.65
C MET A 1 3.00 -9.31 12.91
N ARG A 2 2.97 -10.03 11.78
CA ARG A 2 4.19 -10.32 11.00
C ARG A 2 4.42 -9.33 9.85
N LYS A 3 3.35 -8.79 9.27
CA LYS A 3 3.36 -7.80 8.20
C LYS A 3 2.08 -6.95 8.27
N LEU A 4 2.13 -5.70 7.82
CA LEU A 4 1.02 -4.74 7.79
C LEU A 4 0.75 -4.28 6.36
N LEU A 5 -0.44 -4.57 5.83
CA LEU A 5 -0.90 -3.95 4.58
C LEU A 5 -1.47 -2.56 4.85
N ILE A 6 -1.10 -1.60 4.01
CA ILE A 6 -1.56 -0.22 4.10
C ILE A 6 -2.52 0.05 2.95
N ALA A 7 -3.83 0.04 3.26
CA ALA A 7 -4.90 0.30 2.30
C ALA A 7 -5.07 1.81 2.04
N ASN A 8 -4.01 2.45 1.57
CA ASN A 8 -3.99 3.89 1.28
C ASN A 8 -2.86 4.23 0.27
N ARG A 9 -2.80 5.49 -0.16
CA ARG A 9 -1.79 6.04 -1.08
C ARG A 9 -1.17 7.32 -0.54
N GLY A 10 -0.26 7.92 -1.31
CA GLY A 10 0.29 9.25 -1.02
C GLY A 10 1.08 9.34 0.30
N GLU A 11 1.07 10.52 0.91
CA GLU A 11 1.84 10.84 2.10
C GLU A 11 1.37 10.08 3.35
N ILE A 12 0.07 9.77 3.46
CA ILE A 12 -0.42 9.04 4.63
C ILE A 12 0.05 7.59 4.63
N ALA A 13 0.17 6.96 3.46
CA ALA A 13 0.76 5.63 3.35
C ALA A 13 2.24 5.65 3.80
N LEU A 14 3.01 6.67 3.41
CA LEU A 14 4.39 6.86 3.90
C LEU A 14 4.45 7.07 5.41
N ARG A 15 3.51 7.84 5.98
CA ARG A 15 3.44 8.10 7.42
C ARG A 15 3.23 6.83 8.23
N VAL A 16 2.37 5.93 7.75
CA VAL A 16 2.13 4.62 8.37
C VAL A 16 3.34 3.70 8.17
N GLN A 17 3.95 3.67 6.98
CA GLN A 17 5.17 2.89 6.72
C GLN A 17 6.30 3.23 7.69
N ARG A 18 6.53 4.53 7.93
CA ARG A 18 7.54 4.99 8.89
C ARG A 18 7.25 4.48 10.30
N ALA A 19 6.00 4.61 10.77
CA ALA A 19 5.61 4.10 12.08
C ALA A 19 5.77 2.57 12.20
N ALA A 20 5.39 1.82 11.15
CA ALA A 20 5.56 0.38 11.12
C ALA A 20 7.04 -0.01 11.16
N ARG A 21 7.91 0.71 10.44
CA ARG A 21 9.36 0.52 10.46
C ARG A 21 9.96 0.77 11.84
N ASP A 22 9.55 1.84 12.53
CA ASP A 22 10.01 2.13 13.90
C ASP A 22 9.65 1.01 14.88
N LEU A 23 8.56 0.26 14.59
CA LEU A 23 8.10 -0.90 15.36
C LEU A 23 8.66 -2.24 14.86
N GLY A 24 9.53 -2.25 13.84
CA GLY A 24 10.06 -3.47 13.24
C GLY A 24 9.02 -4.32 12.50
N ILE A 25 7.90 -3.71 12.07
CA ILE A 25 6.83 -4.38 11.32
C ILE A 25 7.05 -4.18 9.82
N ALA A 26 7.17 -5.29 9.08
CA ALA A 26 7.24 -5.24 7.62
C ALA A 26 5.93 -4.74 7.00
N THR A 27 6.01 -4.07 5.86
CA THR A 27 4.89 -3.34 5.24
C THR A 27 4.57 -3.84 3.83
N VAL A 28 3.28 -3.88 3.49
CA VAL A 28 2.79 -4.08 2.12
C VAL A 28 2.10 -2.79 1.66
N ALA A 29 2.55 -2.21 0.54
CA ALA A 29 1.84 -1.13 -0.13
C ALA A 29 0.94 -1.66 -1.26
N ILE A 30 -0.22 -1.05 -1.45
CA ILE A 30 -1.06 -1.24 -2.63
C ILE A 30 -0.95 -0.04 -3.57
N TYR A 31 -1.02 -0.28 -4.88
CA TYR A 31 -0.95 0.80 -5.87
C TYR A 31 -1.78 0.51 -7.12
N SER A 32 -2.43 1.52 -7.69
CA SER A 32 -3.08 1.44 -9.01
C SER A 32 -2.09 1.64 -10.16
N GLN A 33 -2.49 1.38 -11.41
CA GLN A 33 -1.58 1.49 -12.56
C GLN A 33 -0.96 2.89 -12.72
N ASP A 34 -1.75 3.94 -12.51
CA ASP A 34 -1.35 5.34 -12.54
C ASP A 34 -0.48 5.76 -11.33
N ASP A 35 -0.47 4.97 -10.26
CA ASP A 35 0.36 5.17 -9.06
C ASP A 35 1.58 4.24 -9.00
N ALA A 36 1.92 3.57 -10.11
CA ALA A 36 3.05 2.64 -10.19
C ALA A 36 4.41 3.27 -9.87
N GLY A 37 4.56 4.60 -10.00
CA GLY A 37 5.76 5.35 -9.61
C GLY A 37 5.71 5.95 -8.20
N SER A 38 4.67 5.66 -7.42
CA SER A 38 4.45 6.31 -6.12
C SER A 38 5.50 5.91 -5.07
N ARG A 39 5.86 6.86 -4.20
CA ARG A 39 6.83 6.63 -3.13
C ARG A 39 6.43 5.51 -2.14
N PRO A 40 5.15 5.39 -1.70
CA PRO A 40 4.74 4.28 -0.85
C PRO A 40 5.03 2.91 -1.48
N ARG A 41 4.79 2.75 -2.78
CA ARG A 41 5.11 1.52 -3.50
C ARG A 41 6.61 1.21 -3.46
N ILE A 42 7.43 2.21 -3.78
CA ILE A 42 8.90 2.03 -3.90
C ILE A 42 9.55 1.71 -2.54
N LEU A 43 9.02 2.27 -1.44
CA LEU A 43 9.64 2.20 -0.12
C LEU A 43 9.12 1.06 0.77
N ALA A 44 8.03 0.40 0.38
CA ALA A 44 7.49 -0.75 1.11
C ALA A 44 8.42 -1.96 1.00
N ASP A 45 8.34 -2.87 1.98
CA ASP A 45 9.03 -4.16 1.90
C ASP A 45 8.42 -5.06 0.81
N GLU A 46 7.14 -4.85 0.50
CA GLU A 46 6.41 -5.51 -0.57
C GLU A 46 5.38 -4.56 -1.18
N ALA A 47 5.11 -4.69 -2.48
CA ALA A 47 4.06 -3.92 -3.14
C ALA A 47 3.17 -4.79 -4.02
N ARG A 48 1.86 -4.53 -4.01
CA ARG A 48 0.85 -5.25 -4.78
C ARG A 48 0.05 -4.29 -5.67
N SER A 49 -0.07 -4.62 -6.95
CA SER A 49 -0.88 -3.84 -7.87
C SER A 49 -2.36 -4.11 -7.67
N LEU A 50 -3.14 -3.05 -7.60
CA LEU A 50 -4.59 -3.08 -7.77
C LEU A 50 -4.91 -2.95 -9.26
N GLN A 51 -6.01 -3.58 -9.68
CA GLN A 51 -6.51 -3.40 -11.04
C GLN A 51 -7.20 -2.04 -11.16
N GLY A 52 -7.06 -1.41 -12.32
CA GLY A 52 -7.64 -0.09 -12.59
C GLY A 52 -6.72 1.09 -12.26
N ALA A 53 -7.30 2.29 -12.27
CA ALA A 53 -6.63 3.57 -12.11
C ALA A 53 -7.48 4.53 -11.28
N GLY A 54 -6.84 5.53 -10.66
CA GLY A 54 -7.51 6.56 -9.87
C GLY A 54 -8.17 6.02 -8.58
N PRO A 55 -9.08 6.79 -7.97
CA PRO A 55 -9.66 6.48 -6.66
C PRO A 55 -10.43 5.16 -6.60
N SER A 56 -11.03 4.72 -7.71
CA SER A 56 -11.84 3.49 -7.77
C SER A 56 -11.04 2.25 -7.38
N ALA A 57 -9.76 2.18 -7.77
CA ALA A 57 -8.86 1.08 -7.42
C ALA A 57 -8.65 0.96 -5.90
N TYR A 58 -8.70 2.06 -5.15
CA TYR A 58 -8.45 2.12 -3.70
C TYR A 58 -9.71 1.99 -2.83
N ILE A 59 -10.89 1.90 -3.45
CA ILE A 59 -12.17 1.69 -2.74
C ILE A 59 -12.79 0.32 -3.06
N ASP A 60 -12.14 -0.49 -3.90
CA ASP A 60 -12.53 -1.88 -4.12
C ASP A 60 -12.08 -2.75 -2.93
N ILE A 61 -13.02 -2.98 -2.02
CA ILE A 61 -12.81 -3.76 -0.81
C ILE A 61 -12.34 -5.19 -1.14
N ALA A 62 -12.95 -5.83 -2.15
CA ALA A 62 -12.62 -7.21 -2.50
C ALA A 62 -11.20 -7.32 -3.06
N ALA A 63 -10.81 -6.38 -3.93
CA ALA A 63 -9.46 -6.34 -4.49
C ALA A 63 -8.41 -6.08 -3.39
N ILE A 64 -8.68 -5.20 -2.44
CA ILE A 64 -7.77 -4.89 -1.32
C ILE A 64 -7.59 -6.13 -0.41
N ILE A 65 -8.68 -6.82 -0.07
CA ILE A 65 -8.62 -8.02 0.76
C ILE A 65 -7.86 -9.14 0.04
N ALA A 66 -8.03 -9.29 -1.27
CA ALA A 66 -7.37 -10.34 -2.05
C ALA A 66 -5.83 -10.21 -2.10
N VAL A 67 -5.28 -9.02 -1.83
CA VAL A 67 -3.83 -8.75 -1.87
C VAL A 67 -3.17 -8.61 -0.50
N ALA A 68 -3.93 -8.82 0.59
CA ALA A 68 -3.48 -8.73 1.99
C ALA A 68 -2.82 -10.02 2.48
#